data_AF-A0AAQ2IRV4-F1
#
_entry.id   AF-A0AAQ2IRV4-F1
#
_cell.length_a   1.000
_cell.length_b   1.000
_cell.length_c   1.000
_cell.angle_alpha   90.00
_cell.angle_beta   90.00
_cell.angle_gamma   90.00
#
_symmetry.space_group_name_H-M   'P 1'
#
loop_
_entity.id
_entity.type
_entity.pdbx_description
1 polymer ?
#
loop_
_entity_poly.entity_id
_entity_poly.type
_entity_poly.pdbx_seq_one_letter_code
_entity_poly.pdbx_strand_id
1 'polypeptide(L)'
;MHKSERLFQLVDLLKGRRLAVTAKSLADHFTVSERTIYRDIQDLQSSGVPIEGEAGVGYIIGDYPLPPMMFSYDELTALLLGSKMVGAWTDPELSAHAKAAIAKIEAVLPAHLKQQHDHSPYLVSSFKHGPQQQSFSATLRLAIAAKQCVQLEYQDVAKQQTLRIIEPLGLVYWGGKWTLVAFCQLRSDYREFRLDRITAIHKSELTFTVSPDKNLNHYVELVKAKYAEEIAQHQCQAPDKSSN
;
A
#
# COMPACT_ATOMS: atom_id res chain seq x y z
N MET A 1 -3.39 37.02 -17.79
CA MET A 1 -3.85 35.98 -16.85
C MET A 1 -4.23 36.61 -15.52
N HIS A 2 -5.41 36.28 -15.00
CA HIS A 2 -5.87 36.79 -13.71
C HIS A 2 -5.06 36.16 -12.56
N LYS A 3 -4.88 36.89 -11.45
CA LYS A 3 -4.07 36.42 -10.31
C LYS A 3 -4.58 35.09 -9.77
N SER A 4 -5.89 34.95 -9.53
CA SER A 4 -6.48 33.73 -8.96
C SER A 4 -6.27 32.49 -9.84
N GLU A 5 -6.36 32.66 -11.16
CA GLU A 5 -6.08 31.61 -12.14
C GLU A 5 -4.60 31.19 -12.09
N ARG A 6 -3.69 32.17 -12.02
CA ARG A 6 -2.25 31.90 -11.89
C ARG A 6 -1.93 31.16 -10.58
N LEU A 7 -2.52 31.56 -9.46
CA LEU A 7 -2.32 30.91 -8.17
C LEU A 7 -2.78 29.44 -8.20
N PHE A 8 -3.93 29.17 -8.82
CA PHE A 8 -4.44 27.80 -8.99
C PHE A 8 -3.49 26.96 -9.85
N GLN A 9 -3.09 27.47 -11.02
CA GLN A 9 -2.19 26.75 -11.92
C GLN A 9 -0.79 26.55 -11.31
N LEU A 10 -0.32 27.50 -10.50
CA LEU A 10 0.96 27.39 -9.79
C LEU A 10 0.91 26.22 -8.79
N VAL A 11 -0.16 26.12 -8.00
CA VAL A 11 -0.36 24.99 -7.09
C VAL A 11 -0.40 23.67 -7.86
N ASP A 12 -1.13 23.62 -8.97
CA ASP A 12 -1.25 22.40 -9.78
C ASP A 12 0.10 21.97 -10.39
N LEU A 13 0.91 22.92 -10.87
CA LEU A 13 2.22 22.64 -11.43
C LEU A 13 3.21 22.08 -10.39
N LEU A 14 3.14 22.57 -9.15
CA LEU A 14 3.97 22.11 -8.04
C LEU A 14 3.49 20.77 -7.45
N LYS A 15 2.20 20.44 -7.57
CA LYS A 15 1.65 19.16 -7.10
C LYS A 15 2.31 17.97 -7.80
N GLY A 16 2.66 16.93 -7.02
CA GLY A 16 3.20 15.68 -7.55
C GLY A 16 4.65 15.74 -8.08
N ARG A 17 5.32 16.90 -7.98
CA ARG A 17 6.74 17.03 -8.31
C ARG A 17 7.58 16.39 -7.21
N ARG A 18 8.57 15.57 -7.59
CA ARG A 18 9.58 15.03 -6.66
C ARG A 18 10.76 15.98 -6.43
N LEU A 19 10.93 16.97 -7.29
CA LEU A 19 12.05 17.92 -7.27
C LEU A 19 11.50 19.35 -7.22
N ALA A 20 12.23 20.22 -6.53
CA ALA A 20 11.90 21.64 -6.44
C ALA A 20 11.95 22.32 -7.82
N VAL A 21 10.99 23.20 -8.08
CA VAL A 21 10.89 23.99 -9.32
C VAL A 21 11.35 25.42 -9.04
N THR A 22 12.33 25.91 -9.80
CA THR A 22 12.91 27.24 -9.55
C THR A 22 11.94 28.39 -9.88
N ALA A 23 12.09 29.52 -9.19
CA ALA A 23 11.30 30.72 -9.46
C ALA A 23 11.39 31.19 -10.91
N LYS A 24 12.58 31.08 -11.51
CA LYS A 24 12.83 31.38 -12.93
C LYS A 24 12.00 30.49 -13.86
N SER A 25 11.99 29.18 -13.64
CA SER A 25 11.19 28.24 -14.45
C SER A 25 9.69 28.54 -14.36
N LEU A 26 9.20 28.85 -13.15
CA LEU A 26 7.82 29.27 -12.93
C LEU A 26 7.52 30.61 -13.63
N ALA A 27 8.43 31.57 -13.54
CA ALA A 27 8.30 32.89 -14.16
C ALA A 27 8.23 32.78 -15.69
N ASP A 28 9.10 31.97 -16.29
CA ASP A 28 9.11 31.70 -17.72
C ASP A 28 7.80 30.99 -18.16
N HIS A 29 7.35 29.99 -17.40
CA HIS A 29 6.12 29.25 -17.70
C HIS A 29 4.87 30.14 -17.68
N PHE A 30 4.73 31.00 -16.67
CA PHE A 30 3.58 31.89 -16.53
C PHE A 30 3.74 33.24 -17.22
N THR A 31 4.88 33.48 -17.89
CA THR A 31 5.24 34.74 -18.56
C THR A 31 5.11 35.96 -17.62
N VAL A 32 5.68 35.84 -16.42
CA VAL A 32 5.71 36.89 -15.39
C VAL A 32 7.13 37.08 -14.85
N SER A 33 7.35 38.10 -14.02
CA SER A 33 8.65 38.27 -13.35
C SER A 33 8.81 37.31 -12.17
N GLU A 34 10.06 36.95 -11.82
CA GLU A 34 10.36 36.17 -10.61
C GLU A 34 9.82 36.85 -9.34
N ARG A 35 9.85 38.19 -9.27
CA ARG A 35 9.24 38.96 -8.18
C ARG A 35 7.74 38.66 -8.01
N THR A 36 7.03 38.43 -9.12
CA THR A 36 5.62 38.05 -9.10
C THR A 36 5.44 36.64 -8.55
N ILE A 37 6.29 35.70 -8.96
CA ILE A 37 6.30 34.33 -8.42
C ILE A 37 6.58 34.34 -6.92
N TYR A 38 7.61 35.06 -6.44
CA TYR A 38 7.91 35.13 -5.02
C TYR A 38 6.72 35.64 -4.18
N ARG A 39 6.02 36.67 -4.67
CA ARG A 39 4.83 37.19 -4.00
C ARG A 39 3.67 36.20 -4.03
N ASP A 40 3.44 35.56 -5.17
CA ASP A 40 2.36 34.58 -5.34
C ASP A 40 2.59 33.32 -4.47
N ILE A 41 3.84 32.87 -4.31
CA ILE A 41 4.23 31.81 -3.37
C ILE A 41 3.92 32.22 -1.92
N GLN A 42 4.28 33.45 -1.53
CA GLN A 42 4.01 33.96 -0.19
C GLN A 42 2.49 34.08 0.09
N ASP A 43 1.70 34.51 -0.90
CA ASP A 43 0.24 34.54 -0.82
C ASP A 43 -0.36 33.14 -0.64
N LEU A 44 0.20 32.13 -1.32
CA LEU A 44 -0.22 30.73 -1.17
C LEU A 44 0.16 30.15 0.19
N GLN A 45 1.37 30.41 0.67
CA GLN A 45 1.83 29.99 2.00
C GLN A 45 0.97 30.59 3.11
N SER A 46 0.67 31.89 3.04
CA SER A 46 -0.21 32.56 4.00
C SER A 46 -1.66 32.08 3.93
N SER A 47 -2.10 31.52 2.80
CA SER A 47 -3.40 30.88 2.61
C SER A 47 -3.43 29.41 3.05
N GLY A 48 -2.32 28.88 3.61
CA GLY A 48 -2.23 27.52 4.15
C GLY A 48 -1.79 26.45 3.14
N VAL A 49 -1.28 26.83 1.96
CA VAL A 49 -0.65 25.86 1.05
C VAL A 49 0.76 25.55 1.55
N PRO A 50 1.12 24.28 1.83
CA PRO A 50 2.41 23.90 2.38
C PRO A 50 3.49 23.91 1.30
N ILE A 51 3.82 25.09 0.77
CA ILE A 51 4.92 25.25 -0.18
C ILE A 51 6.22 25.37 0.61
N GLU A 52 7.13 24.43 0.39
CA GLU A 52 8.48 24.40 0.93
C GLU A 52 9.47 24.90 -0.12
N GLY A 53 10.56 25.53 0.32
CA GLY A 53 11.63 25.99 -0.55
C GLY A 53 12.03 27.45 -0.36
N GLU A 54 13.15 27.82 -0.95
CA GLU A 54 13.79 29.13 -0.80
C GLU A 54 14.23 29.72 -2.14
N ALA A 55 14.42 31.03 -2.17
CA ALA A 55 14.90 31.74 -3.35
C ALA A 55 16.25 31.18 -3.83
N GLY A 56 16.35 30.88 -5.13
CA GLY A 56 17.55 30.29 -5.73
C GLY A 56 17.62 28.75 -5.66
N VAL A 57 16.86 28.10 -4.77
CA VAL A 57 16.78 26.62 -4.70
C VAL A 57 15.54 26.11 -5.44
N GLY A 58 14.41 26.81 -5.31
CA GLY A 58 13.12 26.44 -5.92
C GLY A 58 12.09 25.99 -4.89
N TYR A 59 10.90 25.67 -5.38
CA TYR A 59 9.71 25.42 -4.57
C TYR A 59 9.12 24.03 -4.84
N ILE A 60 8.61 23.39 -3.81
CA ILE A 60 7.88 22.12 -3.87
C ILE A 60 6.69 22.22 -2.92
N ILE A 61 5.59 21.55 -3.23
CA ILE A 61 4.52 21.36 -2.24
C ILE A 61 4.94 20.18 -1.37
N GLY A 62 5.11 20.44 -0.06
CA GLY A 62 5.30 19.42 0.96
C GLY A 62 4.05 18.55 1.11
N ASP A 63 3.95 17.78 2.19
CA ASP A 63 2.80 16.88 2.39
C ASP A 63 1.47 17.65 2.38
N TYR A 64 0.75 17.57 1.26
CA TYR A 64 -0.59 18.11 1.13
C TYR A 64 -1.57 17.10 1.75
N PRO A 65 -2.43 17.49 2.70
CA PRO A 65 -3.48 16.60 3.17
C PRO A 65 -4.34 16.18 1.97
N LEU A 66 -4.78 14.92 1.94
CA LEU A 66 -5.57 14.40 0.81
C LEU A 66 -6.69 15.41 0.46
N PRO A 67 -6.71 15.96 -0.77
CA PRO A 67 -7.72 16.94 -1.15
C PRO A 67 -9.12 16.33 -1.04
N PRO A 68 -10.19 17.16 -0.94
CA PRO A 68 -11.55 16.66 -1.08
C PRO A 68 -11.68 15.85 -2.37
N MET A 69 -12.04 14.57 -2.24
CA MET A 69 -12.22 13.68 -3.37
C MET A 69 -13.72 13.44 -3.59
N MET A 70 -14.13 13.51 -4.85
CA MET A 70 -15.49 13.16 -5.23
C MET A 70 -15.51 11.66 -5.53
N PHE A 71 -16.35 10.92 -4.82
CA PHE A 71 -16.59 9.51 -5.07
C PHE A 71 -18.02 9.31 -5.57
N SER A 72 -18.17 8.46 -6.57
CA SER A 72 -19.46 7.85 -6.90
C SER A 72 -19.93 6.93 -5.77
N TYR A 73 -21.21 6.59 -5.78
CA TYR A 73 -21.78 5.67 -4.80
C TYR A 73 -21.12 4.28 -4.82
N ASP A 74 -20.78 3.78 -6.01
CA ASP A 74 -20.17 2.45 -6.16
C ASP A 74 -18.72 2.45 -5.67
N GLU A 75 -17.95 3.51 -5.96
CA GLU A 75 -16.59 3.69 -5.42
C GLU A 75 -16.60 3.77 -3.90
N LEU A 76 -17.56 4.51 -3.34
CA LEU A 76 -17.74 4.61 -1.89
C LEU A 76 -18.05 3.24 -1.28
N THR A 77 -18.97 2.49 -1.89
CA THR A 77 -19.34 1.15 -1.44
C THR A 77 -18.14 0.22 -1.45
N ALA A 78 -17.32 0.25 -2.51
CA ALA A 78 -16.09 -0.53 -2.62
C ALA A 78 -15.06 -0.14 -1.54
N LEU A 79 -14.87 1.16 -1.28
CA LEU A 79 -13.94 1.66 -0.25
C LEU A 79 -14.37 1.26 1.16
N LEU A 80 -15.66 1.37 1.48
CA LEU A 80 -16.20 0.97 2.78
C LEU A 80 -16.08 -0.55 2.97
N LEU A 81 -16.39 -1.34 1.94
CA LEU A 81 -16.23 -2.80 1.98
C LEU A 81 -14.77 -3.20 2.18
N GLY A 82 -13.85 -2.63 1.39
CA GLY A 82 -12.42 -2.88 1.53
C GLY A 82 -11.88 -2.47 2.90
N SER A 83 -12.34 -1.34 3.44
CA SER A 83 -11.95 -0.89 4.78
C SER A 83 -12.49 -1.82 5.87
N LYS A 84 -13.71 -2.36 5.72
CA LYS A 84 -14.24 -3.41 6.60
C LYS A 84 -13.39 -4.68 6.54
N MET A 85 -12.96 -5.10 5.35
CA MET A 85 -12.05 -6.24 5.16
C MET A 85 -10.70 -6.03 5.84
N VAL A 86 -10.09 -4.85 5.67
CA VAL A 86 -8.86 -4.46 6.40
C VAL A 86 -9.11 -4.53 7.90
N GLY A 87 -10.17 -3.88 8.38
CA GLY A 87 -10.55 -3.87 9.79
C GLY A 87 -10.72 -5.28 10.39
N ALA A 88 -11.19 -6.23 9.60
CA ALA A 88 -11.45 -7.60 10.03
C ALA A 88 -10.23 -8.52 9.95
N TRP A 89 -9.35 -8.33 8.96
CA TRP A 89 -8.36 -9.34 8.59
C TRP A 89 -6.91 -8.92 8.79
N THR A 90 -6.60 -7.67 9.13
CA THR A 90 -5.21 -7.20 9.32
C THR A 90 -4.82 -7.07 10.79
N ASP A 91 -3.62 -6.52 11.03
CA ASP A 91 -3.16 -6.21 12.37
C ASP A 91 -3.98 -5.08 13.05
N PRO A 92 -3.93 -4.96 14.40
CA PRO A 92 -4.75 -4.03 15.16
C PRO A 92 -4.53 -2.55 14.83
N GLU A 93 -3.30 -2.17 14.49
CA GLU A 93 -2.96 -0.79 14.14
C GLU A 93 -3.60 -0.43 12.79
N LEU A 94 -3.41 -1.27 11.77
CA LEU A 94 -4.03 -1.05 10.47
C LEU A 94 -5.57 -1.14 10.53
N SER A 95 -6.10 -2.02 11.38
CA SER A 95 -7.53 -2.11 11.68
C SER A 95 -8.07 -0.82 12.30
N ALA A 96 -7.33 -0.20 13.23
CA ALA A 96 -7.71 1.08 13.82
C ALA A 96 -7.72 2.21 12.78
N HIS A 97 -6.73 2.25 11.88
CA HIS A 97 -6.70 3.22 10.79
C HIS A 97 -7.86 3.03 9.81
N ALA A 98 -8.23 1.80 9.48
CA ALA A 98 -9.39 1.52 8.63
C ALA A 98 -10.71 2.00 9.28
N LYS A 99 -10.89 1.77 10.59
CA LYS A 99 -12.05 2.31 11.34
C LYS A 99 -12.10 3.83 11.33
N ALA A 100 -10.94 4.49 11.52
CA ALA A 100 -10.86 5.94 11.47
C ALA A 100 -11.18 6.48 10.07
N ALA A 101 -10.75 5.79 9.00
CA ALA A 101 -11.09 6.15 7.62
C ALA A 101 -12.60 6.02 7.36
N ILE A 102 -13.22 4.91 7.78
CA ILE A 102 -14.68 4.72 7.70
C ILE A 102 -15.41 5.86 8.41
N ALA A 103 -15.03 6.19 9.64
CA ALA A 103 -15.67 7.26 10.41
C ALA A 103 -15.59 8.63 9.70
N LYS A 104 -14.46 8.95 9.06
CA LYS A 104 -14.30 10.17 8.26
C LYS A 104 -15.21 10.19 7.04
N ILE A 105 -15.34 9.04 6.36
CA ILE A 105 -16.22 8.89 5.19
C ILE A 105 -17.69 9.02 5.62
N GLU A 106 -18.10 8.34 6.68
CA GLU A 106 -19.46 8.41 7.22
C GLU A 106 -19.81 9.83 7.73
N ALA A 107 -18.84 10.60 8.24
CA ALA A 107 -19.10 11.95 8.72
C ALA A 107 -19.60 12.90 7.61
N VAL A 108 -19.18 12.69 6.36
CA VAL A 108 -19.53 13.56 5.21
C VAL A 108 -20.65 12.99 4.33
N LEU A 109 -21.15 11.80 4.67
CA LEU A 109 -22.16 11.11 3.86
C LEU A 109 -23.57 11.71 4.02
N PRO A 110 -24.29 11.98 2.93
CA PRO A 110 -25.72 12.29 2.98
C PRO A 110 -26.54 11.17 3.63
N ALA A 111 -27.63 11.53 4.32
CA ALA A 111 -28.45 10.58 5.10
C ALA A 111 -28.98 9.39 4.29
N HIS A 112 -29.37 9.61 3.03
CA HIS A 112 -29.88 8.55 2.15
C HIS A 112 -28.79 7.50 1.81
N LEU A 113 -27.54 7.93 1.63
CA LEU A 113 -26.42 7.00 1.39
C LEU A 113 -26.02 6.24 2.65
N LYS A 114 -26.15 6.86 3.83
CA LYS A 114 -25.92 6.16 5.12
C LYS A 114 -26.88 5.00 5.29
N GLN A 115 -28.17 5.23 5.04
CA GLN A 115 -29.20 4.20 5.14
C GLN A 115 -28.93 3.04 4.15
N GLN A 116 -28.53 3.33 2.92
CA GLN A 116 -28.18 2.28 1.96
C GLN A 116 -26.93 1.49 2.37
N HIS A 117 -25.93 2.14 2.98
CA HIS A 117 -24.77 1.46 3.54
C HIS A 117 -25.11 0.53 4.71
N ASP A 118 -26.01 0.94 5.61
CA ASP A 118 -26.48 0.09 6.72
C ASP A 118 -27.18 -1.18 6.20
N HIS A 119 -27.72 -1.13 4.98
CA HIS A 119 -28.33 -2.25 4.28
C HIS A 119 -27.40 -2.93 3.27
N SER A 120 -26.08 -2.75 3.39
CA SER A 120 -25.12 -3.40 2.50
C SER A 120 -25.27 -4.93 2.55
N PRO A 121 -25.35 -5.62 1.39
CA PRO A 121 -25.50 -7.07 1.35
C PRO A 121 -24.21 -7.82 1.71
N TYR A 122 -23.10 -7.09 1.91
CA TYR A 122 -21.79 -7.67 2.15
C TYR A 122 -21.51 -7.83 3.65
N LEU A 123 -21.30 -9.07 4.07
CA LEU A 123 -20.84 -9.40 5.40
C LEU A 123 -19.36 -9.76 5.37
N VAL A 124 -18.57 -9.05 6.17
CA VAL A 124 -17.15 -9.35 6.37
C VAL A 124 -17.00 -10.15 7.66
N SER A 125 -16.72 -11.44 7.54
CA SER A 125 -16.48 -12.29 8.70
C SER A 125 -15.18 -11.90 9.39
N SER A 126 -15.25 -11.59 10.69
CA SER A 126 -14.06 -11.42 11.53
C SER A 126 -13.59 -12.78 12.03
N PHE A 127 -12.91 -13.55 11.17
CA PHE A 127 -12.11 -14.68 11.64
C PHE A 127 -10.90 -14.10 12.36
N LYS A 128 -11.04 -13.81 13.67
CA LYS A 128 -9.96 -13.21 14.45
C LYS A 128 -8.76 -14.16 14.46
N HIS A 129 -7.66 -13.76 13.83
CA HIS A 129 -6.35 -14.33 14.10
C HIS A 129 -6.01 -14.11 15.58
N GLY A 130 -5.31 -15.07 16.20
CA GLY A 130 -4.93 -14.94 17.61
C GLY A 130 -4.03 -13.70 17.86
N PRO A 131 -3.98 -13.16 19.09
CA PRO A 131 -3.21 -11.94 19.39
C PRO A 131 -1.75 -11.99 18.94
N GLN A 132 -1.13 -13.17 19.00
CA GLN A 132 0.24 -13.40 18.56
C GLN A 132 0.41 -13.23 17.04
N GLN A 133 -0.50 -13.81 16.25
CA GLN A 133 -0.48 -13.70 14.78
C GLN A 133 -0.69 -12.25 14.32
N GLN A 134 -1.56 -11.52 15.03
CA GLN A 134 -1.78 -10.09 14.82
C GLN A 134 -0.52 -9.26 15.06
N SER A 135 0.20 -9.52 16.16
CA SER A 135 1.48 -8.88 16.47
C SER A 135 2.56 -9.18 15.42
N PHE A 136 2.63 -10.43 14.95
CA PHE A 136 3.54 -10.82 13.89
C PHE A 136 3.22 -10.12 12.57
N SER A 137 1.94 -10.01 12.19
CA SER A 137 1.52 -9.28 10.99
C SER A 137 1.97 -7.82 11.03
N ALA A 138 1.78 -7.12 12.16
CA ALA A 138 2.24 -5.73 12.32
C ALA A 138 3.77 -5.63 12.18
N THR A 139 4.50 -6.51 12.86
CA THR A 139 5.97 -6.52 12.83
C THR A 139 6.51 -6.76 11.42
N LEU A 140 5.94 -7.72 10.70
CA LEU A 140 6.32 -8.04 9.32
C LEU A 140 5.96 -6.89 8.36
N ARG A 141 4.78 -6.30 8.49
CA ARG A 141 4.36 -5.13 7.68
C ARG A 141 5.37 -3.97 7.82
N LEU A 142 5.76 -3.66 9.05
CA LEU A 142 6.76 -2.61 9.31
C LEU A 142 8.15 -2.98 8.77
N ALA A 143 8.58 -4.23 8.92
CA ALA A 143 9.86 -4.70 8.39
C ALA A 143 9.92 -4.65 6.86
N ILE A 144 8.82 -5.01 6.17
CA ILE A 144 8.70 -4.89 4.70
C ILE A 144 8.84 -3.42 4.28
N ALA A 145 8.11 -2.51 4.93
CA ALA A 145 8.16 -1.08 4.61
C ALA A 145 9.57 -0.48 4.82
N ALA A 146 10.27 -0.91 5.88
CA ALA A 146 11.61 -0.47 6.20
C ALA A 146 12.72 -1.23 5.45
N LYS A 147 12.38 -2.23 4.63
CA LYS A 147 13.33 -3.16 3.97
C LYS A 147 14.31 -3.80 4.97
N GLN A 148 13.80 -4.16 6.14
CA GLN A 148 14.58 -4.78 7.22
C GLN A 148 14.46 -6.30 7.16
N CYS A 149 15.59 -6.97 7.32
CA CYS A 149 15.64 -8.42 7.49
C CYS A 149 15.02 -8.80 8.83
N VAL A 150 14.55 -10.04 8.88
CA VAL A 150 13.90 -10.60 10.07
C VAL A 150 14.49 -11.98 10.36
N GLN A 151 14.79 -12.24 11.62
CA GLN A 151 15.11 -13.58 12.09
C GLN A 151 13.82 -14.26 12.57
N LEU A 152 13.48 -15.35 11.89
CA LEU A 152 12.22 -16.05 12.02
C LEU A 152 12.45 -17.42 12.66
N GLU A 153 11.78 -17.68 13.79
CA GLU A 153 11.61 -19.02 14.32
C GLU A 153 10.33 -19.61 13.74
N TYR A 154 10.48 -20.69 12.97
CA TYR A 154 9.41 -21.27 12.17
C TYR A 154 9.28 -22.77 12.41
N GLN A 155 8.05 -23.23 12.63
CA GLN A 155 7.71 -24.64 12.68
C GLN A 155 7.12 -25.10 11.35
N ASP A 156 7.75 -26.07 10.68
CA ASP A 156 7.25 -26.60 9.42
C ASP A 156 6.09 -27.61 9.59
N VAL A 157 5.63 -28.19 8.48
CA VAL A 157 4.56 -29.20 8.48
C VAL A 157 4.97 -30.45 9.28
N ALA A 158 6.25 -30.81 9.25
CA ALA A 158 6.82 -31.94 9.96
C ALA A 158 7.14 -31.61 11.43
N LYS A 159 6.70 -30.45 11.93
CA LYS A 159 6.95 -29.91 13.28
C LYS A 159 8.41 -29.62 13.59
N GLN A 160 9.28 -29.57 12.58
CA GLN A 160 10.68 -29.20 12.76
C GLN A 160 10.79 -27.69 12.96
N GLN A 161 11.49 -27.30 14.01
CA GLN A 161 11.80 -25.90 14.26
C GLN A 161 13.03 -25.50 13.45
N THR A 162 12.93 -24.35 12.77
CA THR A 162 14.04 -23.77 12.03
C THR A 162 14.19 -22.31 12.39
N LEU A 163 15.44 -21.85 12.45
CA LEU A 163 15.78 -20.45 12.63
C LEU A 163 16.33 -19.92 11.30
N ARG A 164 15.73 -18.85 10.78
CA ARG A 164 16.05 -18.35 9.43
C ARG A 164 16.13 -16.83 9.42
N ILE A 165 17.18 -16.29 8.81
CA ILE A 165 17.20 -14.88 8.40
C ILE A 165 16.50 -14.79 7.03
N ILE A 166 15.50 -13.92 6.96
CA ILE A 166 14.68 -13.73 5.78
C ILE A 166 14.60 -12.24 5.41
N GLU A 167 14.44 -12.00 4.12
CA GLU A 167 14.11 -10.69 3.55
C GLU A 167 12.61 -10.68 3.25
N PRO A 168 11.77 -10.09 4.12
CA PRO A 168 10.33 -10.13 3.95
C PRO A 168 9.92 -9.24 2.76
N LEU A 169 9.19 -9.80 1.78
CA LEU A 169 8.84 -9.10 0.54
C LEU A 169 7.36 -8.72 0.46
N GLY A 170 6.47 -9.52 1.03
CA GLY A 170 5.04 -9.23 0.99
C GLY A 170 4.20 -10.17 1.84
N LEU A 171 3.02 -9.70 2.23
CA LEU A 171 2.00 -10.48 2.93
C LEU A 171 0.85 -10.78 1.97
N VAL A 172 0.43 -12.04 1.91
CA VAL A 172 -0.66 -12.51 1.05
C VAL A 172 -1.75 -13.15 1.91
N TYR A 173 -2.99 -12.75 1.67
CA TYR A 173 -4.16 -13.27 2.37
C TYR A 173 -4.94 -14.25 1.48
N TRP A 174 -5.10 -15.49 1.95
CA TRP A 174 -5.74 -16.57 1.19
C TRP A 174 -7.15 -16.93 1.72
N GLY A 175 -7.95 -15.94 2.13
CA GLY A 175 -9.32 -16.20 2.62
C GLY A 175 -9.39 -16.90 3.98
N GLY A 176 -8.40 -16.67 4.84
CA GLY A 176 -8.40 -17.16 6.22
C GLY A 176 -7.02 -17.20 6.86
N LYS A 177 -5.97 -17.32 6.03
CA LYS A 177 -4.59 -17.40 6.50
C LYS A 177 -3.70 -16.39 5.79
N TRP A 178 -2.86 -15.75 6.58
CA TRP A 178 -1.79 -14.91 6.08
C TRP A 178 -0.54 -15.75 5.82
N THR A 179 0.09 -15.48 4.69
CA THR A 179 1.38 -16.04 4.30
C THR A 179 2.33 -14.89 3.98
N LEU A 180 3.52 -14.95 4.57
CA LEU A 180 4.63 -14.09 4.22
C LEU A 180 5.39 -14.70 3.05
N VAL A 181 5.55 -13.95 1.97
CA VAL A 181 6.52 -14.24 0.91
C VAL A 181 7.82 -13.54 1.29
N ALA A 182 8.92 -14.30 1.33
CA ALA A 182 10.22 -13.78 1.68
C ALA A 182 11.35 -14.49 0.94
N PHE A 183 12.47 -13.81 0.73
CA PHE A 183 13.69 -14.45 0.28
C PHE A 183 14.46 -15.02 1.48
N CYS A 184 14.74 -16.32 1.48
CA CYS A 184 15.38 -16.99 2.59
C CYS A 184 16.88 -17.09 2.35
N GLN A 185 17.71 -16.40 3.15
CA GLN A 185 19.16 -16.39 2.97
C GLN A 185 19.79 -17.78 3.12
N LEU A 186 19.25 -18.60 4.02
CA LEU A 186 19.71 -19.99 4.24
C LEU A 186 19.55 -20.87 2.99
N ARG A 187 18.54 -20.61 2.16
CA ARG A 187 18.24 -21.41 0.95
C ARG A 187 18.54 -20.67 -0.34
N SER A 188 18.87 -19.39 -0.28
CA SER A 188 19.08 -18.50 -1.42
C SER A 188 17.92 -18.54 -2.42
N ASP A 189 16.69 -18.59 -1.91
CA ASP A 189 15.47 -18.76 -2.73
C ASP A 189 14.22 -18.20 -2.02
N TYR A 190 13.16 -17.96 -2.79
CA TYR A 190 11.85 -17.55 -2.27
C TYR A 190 11.20 -18.66 -1.45
N ARG A 191 10.59 -18.27 -0.33
CA ARG A 191 9.80 -19.16 0.52
C ARG A 191 8.57 -18.45 1.05
N GLU A 192 7.54 -19.26 1.25
CA GLU A 192 6.27 -18.88 1.84
C GLU A 192 6.21 -19.34 3.30
N PHE A 193 5.92 -18.42 4.21
CA PHE A 193 5.82 -18.70 5.63
C PHE A 193 4.41 -18.35 6.11
N ARG A 194 3.63 -19.36 6.48
CA ARG A 194 2.32 -19.10 7.10
C ARG A 194 2.49 -18.50 8.48
N LEU A 195 1.79 -17.39 8.74
CA LEU A 195 1.90 -16.67 10.01
C LEU A 195 1.43 -17.50 11.20
N ASP A 196 0.54 -18.46 10.99
CA ASP A 196 0.05 -19.37 12.05
C ASP A 196 1.08 -20.41 12.53
N ARG A 197 2.22 -20.52 11.85
CA ARG A 197 3.31 -21.45 12.16
C ARG A 197 4.59 -20.77 12.64
N ILE A 198 4.55 -19.45 12.77
CA ILE A 198 5.64 -18.66 13.33
C ILE A 198 5.58 -18.79 14.85
N THR A 199 6.70 -19.13 15.48
CA THR A 199 6.78 -19.22 16.95
C THR A 199 7.34 -17.95 17.55
N ALA A 200 8.31 -17.31 16.88
CA ALA A 200 8.86 -16.03 17.27
C ALA A 200 9.41 -15.24 16.07
N ILE A 201 9.46 -13.92 16.23
CA ILE A 201 10.02 -12.97 15.27
C ILE A 201 10.98 -12.06 16.00
N HIS A 202 12.21 -11.98 15.50
CA HIS A 202 13.23 -11.08 16.01
C HIS A 202 13.63 -10.10 14.91
N LYS A 203 13.59 -8.81 15.22
CA LYS A 203 14.05 -7.77 14.28
C LYS A 203 15.55 -7.90 14.08
N SER A 204 16.00 -7.74 12.84
CA SER A 204 17.43 -7.66 12.52
C SER A 204 17.80 -6.21 12.22
N GLU A 205 19.05 -5.85 12.51
CA GLU A 205 19.66 -4.59 12.06
C GLU A 205 20.05 -4.63 10.57
N LEU A 206 20.03 -5.83 9.97
CA LEU A 206 20.32 -6.00 8.55
C LEU A 206 19.17 -5.46 7.71
N THR A 207 19.51 -4.75 6.63
CA THR A 207 18.57 -4.34 5.60
C THR A 207 18.83 -5.11 4.31
N PHE A 208 17.84 -5.15 3.44
CA PHE A 208 17.96 -5.78 2.14
C PHE A 208 17.57 -4.82 1.02
N THR A 209 18.07 -5.09 -0.18
CA THR A 209 17.69 -4.38 -1.39
C THR A 209 16.85 -5.29 -2.28
N VAL A 210 15.84 -4.71 -2.92
CA VAL A 210 15.05 -5.38 -3.95
C VAL A 210 15.74 -5.17 -5.30
N SER A 211 15.84 -6.23 -6.08
CA SER A 211 16.31 -6.19 -7.47
C SER A 211 15.17 -6.63 -8.40
N PRO A 212 15.29 -6.42 -9.73
CA PRO A 212 14.30 -6.92 -10.69
C PRO A 212 14.01 -8.43 -10.53
N ASP A 213 15.04 -9.21 -10.21
CA ASP A 213 14.95 -10.66 -10.01
C ASP A 213 14.67 -11.06 -8.54
N LYS A 214 14.68 -10.09 -7.62
CA LYS A 214 14.47 -10.28 -6.17
C LYS A 214 13.45 -9.28 -5.61
N ASN A 215 12.16 -9.50 -5.89
CA ASN A 215 11.05 -8.72 -5.36
C ASN A 215 9.72 -9.51 -5.39
N LEU A 216 8.67 -8.96 -4.77
CA LEU A 216 7.36 -9.63 -4.69
C LEU A 216 6.73 -9.86 -6.08
N ASN A 217 6.83 -8.89 -7.00
CA ASN A 217 6.24 -9.01 -8.34
C ASN A 217 6.92 -10.14 -9.12
N HIS A 218 8.24 -10.21 -9.09
CA HIS A 218 9.00 -11.28 -9.70
C HIS A 218 8.57 -12.66 -9.16
N TYR A 219 8.42 -12.79 -7.84
CA TYR A 219 7.87 -14.03 -7.26
C TYR A 219 6.46 -14.34 -7.80
N VAL A 220 5.56 -13.35 -7.90
CA VAL A 220 4.21 -13.57 -8.44
C VAL A 220 4.28 -14.01 -9.91
N GLU A 221 5.19 -13.47 -10.71
CA GLU A 221 5.41 -13.88 -12.11
C GLU A 221 5.88 -15.32 -12.21
N LEU A 222 6.86 -15.73 -11.38
CA LEU A 222 7.33 -17.12 -11.31
C LEU A 222 6.19 -18.10 -10.97
N VAL A 223 5.36 -17.75 -9.99
CA VAL A 223 4.23 -18.59 -9.57
C VAL A 223 3.18 -18.67 -10.69
N LYS A 224 2.86 -17.55 -11.35
CA LYS A 224 1.94 -17.54 -12.49
C LYS A 224 2.42 -18.42 -13.64
N ALA A 225 3.71 -18.32 -13.99
CA ALA A 225 4.31 -19.15 -15.04
C ALA A 225 4.19 -20.64 -14.70
N LYS A 226 4.52 -21.02 -13.45
CA LYS A 226 4.40 -22.39 -12.97
C LYS A 226 2.97 -22.93 -13.07
N TYR A 227 1.97 -22.16 -12.60
CA TYR A 227 0.57 -22.61 -12.70
C TYR A 227 0.05 -22.67 -14.14
N ALA A 228 0.50 -21.77 -15.03
CA ALA A 228 0.14 -21.82 -16.44
C ALA A 228 0.67 -23.11 -17.11
N GLU A 229 1.90 -23.52 -16.79
CA GLU A 229 2.48 -24.78 -17.24
C GLU A 229 1.72 -26.01 -16.71
N GLU A 230 1.36 -26.02 -15.42
CA GLU A 230 0.58 -27.11 -14.81
C GLU A 230 -0.80 -27.25 -15.46
N ILE A 231 -1.50 -26.13 -15.72
CA ILE A 231 -2.79 -26.12 -16.42
C ILE A 231 -2.64 -26.65 -17.86
N ALA A 232 -1.61 -26.23 -18.58
CA ALA A 232 -1.33 -26.71 -19.94
C ALA A 232 -1.03 -28.22 -19.96
N GLN A 233 -0.27 -28.73 -18.99
CA GLN A 233 0.02 -30.15 -18.86
C GLN A 233 -1.22 -30.99 -18.51
N HIS A 234 -2.13 -30.47 -17.69
CA HIS A 234 -3.37 -31.17 -17.33
C HIS A 234 -4.42 -31.17 -18.45
N GLN A 235 -4.43 -30.13 -19.32
CA GLN A 235 -5.32 -30.09 -20.49
C GLN A 235 -4.90 -31.06 -21.61
N CYS A 236 -3.60 -31.31 -21.78
CA CYS A 236 -3.10 -32.30 -22.75
C CYS A 236 -3.31 -33.77 -22.34
N GLN A 237 -3.75 -34.06 -21.12
CA GLN A 237 -3.95 -35.43 -20.60
C GLN A 237 -5.42 -35.87 -20.52
N ALA A 238 -6.38 -35.06 -20.98
CA ALA A 238 -7.77 -35.48 -21.05
C ALA A 238 -7.93 -36.56 -22.15
N PRO A 239 -8.30 -37.81 -21.82
CA PRO A 239 -8.53 -38.83 -22.84
C PRO A 239 -9.80 -38.48 -23.61
N ASP A 240 -9.70 -38.60 -24.93
CA ASP A 240 -10.80 -38.53 -25.89
C ASP A 240 -11.88 -39.56 -25.51
N LYS A 241 -12.85 -39.16 -24.70
CA LYS A 241 -14.07 -39.92 -24.45
C LYS A 241 -15.11 -39.54 -25.50
N SER A 242 -14.80 -39.83 -26.76
CA SER A 242 -15.77 -39.90 -27.85
C SER A 242 -15.75 -41.30 -28.49
N SER A 243 -16.24 -42.29 -27.73
CA SER A 243 -16.60 -43.61 -28.25
C SER A 243 -17.62 -44.28 -27.33
N ASN A 244 -18.90 -43.94 -27.53
CA ASN A 244 -20.02 -44.88 -27.69
C ASN A 244 -21.34 -44.12 -27.86
#